data_AF-T1C7F7-F1
#
_entry.id   AF-T1C7F7-F1
#
_cell.length_a   1.000
_cell.length_b   1.000
_cell.length_c   1.000
_cell.angle_alpha   90.00
_cell.angle_beta   90.00
_cell.angle_gamma   90.00
#
_symmetry.space_group_name_H-M   'P 1'
#
loop_
_entity.id
_entity.type
_entity.pdbx_description
1 polymer ?
#
loop_
_entity_poly.entity_id
_entity_poly.type
_entity_poly.pdbx_seq_one_letter_code
_entity_poly.pdbx_strand_id
1 'polypeptide(L)'
;MVIDMNDEQLRTLADLQAFLTGTVAMDFTVAANERYEFIARTVRRFGYTRLKRADQAVVLRFLERVSGYSRQQLTRLVKRGRE
;
A
#
# COMPACT_ATOMS: atom_id res chain seq x y z
N MET A 1 18.16 6.88 5.56
CA MET A 1 17.23 7.03 6.69
C MET A 1 16.28 5.86 6.63
N VAL A 2 16.46 4.87 7.51
CA VAL A 2 15.54 3.74 7.64
C VAL A 2 14.41 4.25 8.51
N ILE A 3 13.29 4.59 7.89
CA ILE A 3 12.09 4.92 8.64
C ILE A 3 11.47 3.58 8.97
N ASP A 4 11.54 3.21 10.24
CA ASP A 4 10.72 2.13 10.80
C ASP A 4 9.28 2.47 10.45
N MET A 5 8.73 1.74 9.48
CA MET A 5 7.40 2.02 8.97
C MET A 5 6.42 1.45 9.99
N ASN A 6 5.96 2.32 10.89
CA ASN A 6 4.92 1.99 11.85
C ASN A 6 3.56 1.89 11.12
N ASP A 7 3.33 0.76 10.44
CA ASP A 7 2.10 0.43 9.74
C ASP A 7 0.96 0.04 10.68
N GLU A 8 1.16 0.14 12.00
CA GLU A 8 0.14 -0.21 12.98
C GLU A 8 -1.09 0.69 12.91
N GLN A 9 -0.96 1.90 12.35
CA GLN A 9 -2.07 2.82 12.16
C GLN A 9 -2.89 2.50 10.89
N LEU A 10 -2.25 1.94 9.85
CA LEU A 10 -2.87 1.59 8.56
C LEU A 10 -3.49 0.19 8.56
N ARG A 11 -4.49 -0.01 9.42
CA ARG A 11 -5.22 -1.29 9.55
C ARG A 11 -6.50 -1.37 8.72
N THR A 12 -7.04 -0.24 8.28
CA THR A 12 -8.35 -0.19 7.59
C THR A 12 -8.28 0.62 6.29
N LEU A 13 -9.24 0.36 5.37
CA LEU A 13 -9.36 1.15 4.14
C LEU A 13 -9.65 2.62 4.40
N ALA A 14 -10.38 2.92 5.48
CA ALA A 14 -10.65 4.28 5.92
C ALA A 14 -9.35 5.00 6.33
N ASP A 15 -8.42 4.29 6.98
CA ASP A 15 -7.10 4.84 7.32
C ASP A 15 -6.27 5.15 6.07
N LEU A 16 -6.28 4.23 5.08
CA LEU A 16 -5.64 4.48 3.78
C LEU A 16 -6.23 5.72 3.08
N GLN A 17 -7.56 5.91 3.16
CA GLN A 17 -8.21 7.08 2.59
C GLN A 17 -7.83 8.37 3.34
N ALA A 18 -7.86 8.37 4.67
CA ALA A 18 -7.46 9.51 5.48
C ALA A 18 -6.00 9.92 5.21
N PHE A 19 -5.11 8.94 5.03
CA PHE A 19 -3.74 9.18 4.59
C PHE A 19 -3.68 9.82 3.20
N LEU A 20 -4.40 9.27 2.22
CA LEU A 20 -4.41 9.79 0.84
C LEU A 20 -5.01 11.19 0.72
N THR A 21 -5.95 11.54 1.58
CA THR A 21 -6.53 12.88 1.67
C THR A 21 -5.57 13.88 2.34
N GLY A 22 -4.43 13.42 2.88
CA GLY A 22 -3.46 14.27 3.56
C GLY A 22 -3.90 14.68 4.97
N THR A 23 -4.92 14.02 5.52
CA THR A 23 -5.40 14.25 6.89
C THR A 23 -4.38 13.75 7.91
N VAL A 24 -3.47 12.87 7.49
CA VAL A 24 -2.40 12.33 8.32
C VAL A 24 -1.06 12.64 7.67
N ALA A 25 -0.27 13.53 8.29
CA ALA A 25 1.09 13.84 7.87
C ALA A 25 2.04 12.77 8.42
N MET A 26 2.38 11.80 7.58
CA MET A 26 3.33 10.73 7.91
C MET A 26 4.34 10.59 6.79
N ASP A 27 5.61 10.56 7.15
CA ASP A 27 6.71 10.32 6.23
C ASP A 27 6.80 8.81 5.96
N PHE A 28 6.02 8.34 4.98
CA PHE A 28 6.03 6.94 4.57
C PHE A 28 6.97 6.76 3.38
N THR A 29 8.15 6.22 3.65
CA THR A 29 9.02 5.69 2.60
C THR A 29 9.45 4.30 2.97
N VAL A 30 9.16 3.34 2.09
CA VAL A 30 9.63 1.96 2.24
C VAL A 30 10.99 1.81 1.56
N ALA A 31 11.96 1.25 2.30
CA ALA A 31 13.28 0.95 1.78
C ALA A 31 13.20 0.01 0.56
N ALA A 32 14.06 0.22 -0.43
CA ALA A 32 13.93 -0.45 -1.73
C ALA A 32 13.95 -1.99 -1.64
N ASN A 33 14.71 -2.54 -0.69
CA ASN A 33 14.80 -3.97 -0.39
C ASN A 33 13.54 -4.54 0.28
N GLU A 34 12.74 -3.72 0.94
CA GLU A 34 11.54 -4.15 1.68
C GLU A 34 10.24 -3.89 0.92
N ARG A 35 10.27 -3.12 -0.18
CA ARG A 35 9.09 -2.74 -0.95
C ARG A 35 8.25 -3.92 -1.40
N TYR A 36 8.89 -4.99 -1.87
CA TYR A 36 8.17 -6.16 -2.38
C TYR A 36 7.40 -6.87 -1.27
N GLU A 37 8.07 -7.16 -0.15
CA GLU A 37 7.45 -7.79 1.02
C GLU A 37 6.34 -6.90 1.60
N PHE A 38 6.59 -5.60 1.69
CA PHE A 38 5.60 -4.62 2.13
C PHE A 38 4.36 -4.59 1.23
N ILE A 39 4.53 -4.61 -0.10
CA ILE A 39 3.41 -4.66 -1.04
C ILE A 39 2.62 -5.96 -0.82
N ALA A 40 3.31 -7.10 -0.77
CA ALA A 40 2.69 -8.41 -0.60
C ALA A 40 1.89 -8.50 0.72
N ARG A 41 2.49 -8.08 1.84
CA ARG A 41 1.81 -8.11 3.15
C ARG A 41 0.60 -7.17 3.19
N THR A 42 0.69 -5.98 2.59
CA THR A 42 -0.40 -4.99 2.54
C THR A 42 -1.57 -5.54 1.74
N VAL A 43 -1.30 -6.07 0.54
CA VAL A 43 -2.31 -6.70 -0.33
C VAL A 43 -3.01 -7.86 0.36
N ARG A 44 -2.25 -8.70 1.09
CA ARG A 44 -2.80 -9.83 1.87
C ARG A 44 -3.64 -9.36 3.05
N ARG A 45 -3.16 -8.38 3.83
CA ARG A 45 -3.86 -7.82 5.00
C ARG A 45 -5.23 -7.25 4.62
N PHE A 46 -5.30 -6.50 3.52
CA PHE A 46 -6.54 -5.90 3.04
C PHE A 46 -7.41 -6.86 2.21
N GLY A 47 -6.97 -8.10 2.00
CA GLY A 47 -7.70 -9.07 1.19
C GLY A 47 -7.96 -8.56 -0.23
N TYR A 48 -6.96 -7.93 -0.86
CA TYR A 48 -7.09 -7.21 -2.14
C TYR A 48 -7.80 -8.01 -3.25
N THR A 49 -7.68 -9.34 -3.25
CA THR A 49 -8.40 -10.24 -4.17
C THR A 49 -9.91 -10.18 -4.02
N ARG A 50 -10.41 -9.96 -2.81
CA ARG A 50 -11.84 -9.92 -2.45
C ARG A 50 -12.42 -8.51 -2.45
N LEU A 51 -11.57 -7.49 -2.51
CA LEU A 51 -11.98 -6.08 -2.54
C LEU A 51 -12.72 -5.71 -3.83
N LYS A 52 -13.69 -4.80 -3.72
CA LYS A 52 -14.34 -4.18 -4.87
C LYS A 52 -13.34 -3.28 -5.60
N ARG A 53 -13.62 -2.97 -6.87
CA ARG A 53 -12.73 -2.13 -7.71
C ARG A 53 -12.39 -0.77 -7.08
N ALA A 54 -13.34 -0.15 -6.39
CA ALA A 54 -13.12 1.12 -5.69
C ALA A 54 -12.10 0.97 -4.55
N ASP A 55 -12.26 -0.06 -3.72
CA ASP A 55 -11.36 -0.34 -2.59
C ASP A 55 -9.96 -0.77 -3.06
N GLN A 56 -9.88 -1.54 -4.15
CA GLN A 56 -8.61 -1.86 -4.80
C GLN A 56 -7.86 -0.61 -5.26
N ALA A 57 -8.58 0.40 -5.77
CA ALA A 57 -7.98 1.65 -6.20
C ALA A 57 -7.37 2.42 -5.02
N VAL A 58 -8.03 2.42 -3.84
CA VAL A 58 -7.51 3.03 -2.62
C VAL A 58 -6.17 2.38 -2.22
N VAL A 59 -6.13 1.04 -2.17
CA VAL A 59 -4.91 0.30 -1.82
C VAL A 59 -3.78 0.59 -2.82
N LEU A 60 -4.08 0.61 -4.13
CA LEU A 60 -3.06 0.91 -5.15
C LEU A 60 -2.50 2.33 -5.03
N ARG A 61 -3.36 3.34 -4.78
CA ARG A 61 -2.90 4.72 -4.61
C ARG A 61 -2.04 4.88 -3.38
N PHE A 62 -2.39 4.20 -2.29
CA PHE A 62 -1.56 4.15 -1.10
C PHE A 62 -0.19 3.56 -1.40
N LEU A 63 -0.14 2.38 -2.03
CA LEU A 63 1.12 1.72 -2.40
C LEU A 63 1.97 2.58 -3.34
N GLU A 64 1.36 3.29 -4.28
CA GLU A 64 2.04 4.21 -5.21
C GLU A 64 2.74 5.34 -4.44
N ARG A 65 2.05 5.94 -3.46
CA ARG A 65 2.59 7.03 -2.64
C ARG A 65 3.78 6.61 -1.78
N VAL A 66 3.73 5.42 -1.17
CA VAL A 66 4.73 4.98 -0.17
C VAL A 66 5.89 4.16 -0.75
N SER A 67 5.69 3.50 -1.89
CA SER A 67 6.72 2.70 -2.57
C SER A 67 7.43 3.46 -3.70
N GLY A 68 6.81 4.54 -4.21
CA GLY A 68 7.29 5.29 -5.37
C GLY A 68 7.18 4.52 -6.69
N TYR A 69 6.56 3.34 -6.72
CA TYR A 69 6.28 2.63 -7.97
C TYR A 69 5.07 3.20 -8.68
N SER A 70 5.14 3.22 -10.01
CA SER A 70 3.98 3.58 -10.83
C SER A 70 2.82 2.61 -10.60
N ARG A 71 1.58 3.10 -10.73
CA ARG A 71 0.37 2.27 -10.71
C ARG A 71 0.45 1.04 -11.61
N GLN A 72 1.08 1.14 -12.78
CA GLN A 72 1.24 0.02 -13.71
C GLN A 72 2.14 -1.08 -13.14
N GLN A 73 3.28 -0.70 -12.53
CA GLN A 73 4.18 -1.66 -11.87
C GLN A 73 3.49 -2.34 -10.69
N LEU A 74 2.80 -1.58 -9.85
CA LEU A 74 2.06 -2.14 -8.72
C LEU A 74 0.99 -3.12 -9.17
N THR A 75 0.21 -2.77 -10.19
CA THR A 75 -0.84 -3.67 -10.71
C THR A 75 -0.25 -5.01 -11.16
N ARG A 76 0.93 -4.99 -11.81
CA ARG A 76 1.65 -6.22 -12.22
C ARG A 76 2.15 -7.01 -11.01
N LEU A 77 2.76 -6.35 -10.03
CA LEU A 77 3.28 -6.98 -8.81
C LEU A 77 2.17 -7.62 -7.99
N VAL A 78 1.08 -6.89 -7.77
CA VAL A 78 -0.10 -7.37 -7.05
C VAL A 78 -0.74 -8.56 -7.77
N LYS A 79 -0.79 -8.53 -9.11
CA LYS A 79 -1.30 -9.65 -9.92
C LYS A 79 -0.41 -10.88 -9.83
N ARG A 80 0.92 -10.71 -9.76
CA ARG A 80 1.89 -11.81 -9.60
C ARG A 80 1.86 -12.43 -8.20
N GLY A 81 1.64 -11.63 -7.16
CA GLY A 81 1.49 -12.11 -5.78
C GLY A 81 0.10 -12.71 -5.45
N ARG A 82 -0.75 -12.96 -6.45
CA ARG A 82 -2.06 -13.64 -6.29
C ARG A 82 -1.97 -15.17 -6.43
N GLU A 83 -0.78 -15.71 -6.67
CA GLU A 83 -0.50 -17.16 -6.70
C GLU A 83 -0.29 -17.74 -5.30
#